data_AF-X0WBN6-F1
#
_entry.id   AF-X0WBN6-F1
#
_cell.length_a   1.000
_cell.length_b   1.000
_cell.length_c   1.000
_cell.angle_alpha   90.00
_cell.angle_beta   90.00
_cell.angle_gamma   90.00
#
_symmetry.space_group_name_H-M   'P 1'
#
loop_
_entity.id
_entity.type
_entity.pdbx_description
1 polymer ?
#
loop_
_entity_poly.entity_id
_entity_poly.type
_entity_poly.pdbx_seq_one_letter_code
_entity_poly.pdbx_strand_id
1 'polypeptide(L)' 'MTKLKKVFGKPESLSDKPFTYCPGCGHSIIHRLTAEVIDELGVKGRIQA' A
#
# COMPACT_ATOMS: atom_id res chain seq x y z
N MET A 1 -11.65 -24.78 -6.11
CA MET A 1 -11.38 -24.04 -4.86
C MET A 1 -11.27 -22.57 -5.20
N THR A 2 -12.30 -21.80 -4.89
CA THR A 2 -12.41 -20.37 -5.22
C THR A 2 -11.40 -19.57 -4.40
N LYS A 3 -10.44 -18.93 -5.07
CA LYS A 3 -9.45 -18.05 -4.44
C LYS A 3 -10.18 -16.86 -3.84
N LEU A 4 -10.22 -16.76 -2.50
CA LEU A 4 -10.71 -15.57 -1.80
C LEU A 4 -9.82 -14.39 -2.19
N LYS A 5 -10.32 -13.51 -3.06
CA LYS A 5 -9.66 -12.24 -3.39
C LYS A 5 -9.80 -11.35 -2.16
N LYS A 6 -8.68 -11.01 -1.52
CA LYS A 6 -8.64 -10.11 -0.35
C LYS A 6 -9.16 -8.74 -0.81
N VAL A 7 -10.41 -8.41 -0.47
CA VAL A 7 -11.07 -7.16 -0.91
C VAL A 7 -10.61 -5.97 -0.05
N PHE A 8 -10.21 -6.22 1.19
CA PHE A 8 -9.73 -5.18 2.10
C PHE A 8 -8.61 -5.70 2.99
N GLY A 9 -7.53 -4.94 3.12
CA GLY A 9 -6.38 -5.30 3.93
C GLY A 9 -5.26 -4.27 3.85
N LYS A 10 -4.25 -4.42 4.72
CA LYS A 10 -3.00 -3.67 4.59
C LYS A 10 -2.30 -4.09 3.27
N PRO A 11 -1.90 -3.13 2.41
CA PRO A 11 -1.16 -3.43 1.19
C PRO A 11 0.18 -4.08 1.54
N GLU A 12 0.63 -5.02 0.72
CA GLU A 12 1.89 -5.72 0.92
C GLU A 12 3.08 -4.80 0.68
N SER A 13 2.90 -3.81 -0.20
CA SER A 13 3.89 -2.78 -0.50
C SER A 13 3.97 -1.66 0.54
N LEU A 14 3.07 -1.63 1.54
CA LEU A 14 3.07 -0.59 2.56
C LEU A 14 4.09 -0.90 3.67
N SER A 15 4.91 0.10 4.03
CA SER A 15 5.88 -0.04 5.12
C SER A 15 5.19 -0.30 6.48
N ASP A 16 5.86 -1.02 7.38
CA ASP A 16 5.39 -1.24 8.74
C ASP A 16 5.70 -0.08 9.70
N LYS A 17 6.51 0.88 9.24
CA LYS A 17 6.88 2.04 10.05
C LYS A 17 5.65 2.91 10.34
N PRO A 18 5.51 3.41 11.58
CA PRO A 18 4.48 4.37 11.90
C PRO A 18 4.66 5.65 11.06
N PHE A 19 3.55 6.25 10.66
CA PHE A 19 3.56 7.51 9.95
C PHE A 19 3.90 8.66 10.89
N THR A 20 4.82 9.52 10.47
CA THR A 20 5.17 10.77 11.19
C THR A 20 4.26 11.95 10.81
N TYR A 21 3.21 11.72 10.02
CA TYR A 21 2.34 12.78 9.50
C TYR A 21 1.24 13.15 10.48
N CYS A 22 0.82 14.42 10.47
CA CYS A 22 -0.27 14.92 11.31
C CYS A 22 -1.63 14.27 10.97
N PRO A 23 -2.54 14.10 11.95
CA PRO A 23 -3.91 13.70 11.64
C PRO A 23 -4.59 14.79 10.80
N GLY A 24 -5.20 14.41 9.66
CA GLY A 24 -5.97 15.32 8.80
C GLY A 24 -5.27 15.85 7.55
N CYS A 25 -3.95 15.69 7.41
CA CYS A 25 -3.23 16.10 6.19
C CYS A 25 -3.26 15.07 5.05
N GLY A 26 -3.94 13.93 5.24
CA GLY A 26 -4.16 12.93 4.19
C GLY A 26 -2.93 12.13 3.74
N HIS A 27 -1.73 12.43 4.22
CA HIS A 27 -0.50 11.76 3.78
C HIS A 27 -0.52 10.25 4.01
N SER A 28 -1.07 9.77 5.13
CA SER A 28 -1.21 8.33 5.39
C SER A 28 -2.15 7.63 4.39
N ILE A 29 -3.16 8.35 3.88
CA ILE A 29 -4.07 7.84 2.85
C ILE A 29 -3.33 7.72 1.52
N ILE A 30 -2.56 8.74 1.14
CA ILE A 30 -1.76 8.73 -0.09
C ILE A 30 -0.79 7.54 -0.09
N HIS A 31 -0.05 7.32 1.00
CA HIS A 31 0.85 6.17 1.12
C HIS A 31 0.13 4.84 0.92
N ARG A 32 -1.06 4.70 1.50
CA ARG A 32 -1.86 3.49 1.36
C ARG A 32 -2.33 3.29 -0.10
N LEU A 33 -2.90 4.32 -0.72
CA LEU A 33 -3.37 4.26 -2.11
C LEU A 33 -2.24 3.94 -3.08
N THR A 34 -1.08 4.59 -2.92
CA THR A 34 0.10 4.31 -3.74
C THR A 34 0.55 2.86 -3.56
N ALA A 35 0.55 2.33 -2.33
CA ALA A 35 0.91 0.93 -2.09
C ALA A 35 -0.10 -0.05 -2.71
N GLU A 36 -1.40 0.25 -2.68
CA GLU A 36 -2.44 -0.54 -3.37
C GLU A 36 -2.18 -0.59 -4.88
N VAL A 37 -1.89 0.55 -5.51
CA VAL A 37 -1.56 0.61 -6.94
C VAL A 37 -0.28 -0.18 -7.26
N ILE A 38 0.75 -0.10 -6.42
CA ILE A 38 2.00 -0.87 -6.60
C ILE A 38 1.73 -2.38 -6.56
N ASP A 39 0.89 -2.83 -5.64
CA ASP A 39 0.49 -4.23 -5.50
C ASP A 39 -0.37 -4.68 -6.68
N GLU A 40 -1.33 -3.85 -7.13
CA GLU A 40 -2.16 -4.13 -8.31
C GLU A 40 -1.34 -4.22 -9.61
N LEU A 41 -0.34 -3.34 -9.76
CA LEU A 41 0.54 -3.33 -10.93
C LEU A 41 1.65 -4.41 -10.84
N GLY A 42 1.85 -5.03 -9.68
CA GLY A 42 2.92 -6.01 -9.46
C GLY A 42 4.33 -5.44 -9.70
N VAL A 43 4.53 -4.15 -9.43
CA VAL A 43 5.80 -3.43 -9.70
C VAL A 43 6.71 -3.30 -8.49
N LYS A 44 6.29 -3.82 -7.33
CA LYS A 44 7.10 -3.89 -6.12
C LYS A 44 8.47 -4.53 -6.42
N GLY A 45 9.56 -3.79 -6.24
CA GLY A 45 10.92 -4.25 -6.48
C GLY A 45 11.40 -4.22 -7.94
N ARG A 46 10.57 -3.82 -8.91
CA ARG A 46 10.99 -3.61 -10.31
C ARG A 46 11.70 -2.26 -10.55
N ILE A 47 11.53 -1.32 -9.61
CA ILE A 47 12.13 0.02 -9.62
C ILE A 47 12.86 0.25 -8.29
N GLN A 48 14.08 -0.28 -8.18
CA GLN A 48 15.05 0.22 -7.21
C GLN A 48 16.23 0.74 -8.03
N ALA A 49 16.45 2.05 -7.95
CA ALA A 49 17.71 2.69 -8.31
C ALA A 49 18.62 2.71 -7.08
#